data_AF-A0A3S0FV80-F1
#
_entry.id   AF-A0A3S0FV80-F1
#
_cell.length_a   1.000
_cell.length_b   1.000
_cell.length_c   1.000
_cell.angle_alpha   90.00
_cell.angle_beta   90.00
_cell.angle_gamma   90.00
#
_symmetry.space_group_name_H-M   'P 1'
#
loop_
_entity.id
_entity.type
_entity.pdbx_description
1 polymer ?
#
loop_
_entity_poly.entity_id
_entity_poly.type
_entity_poly.pdbx_seq_one_letter_code
_entity_poly.pdbx_strand_id
1 'polypeptide(L)'
;MLKRRVDLWLPSYAMETLPRLMRRLGRASHHTHIIFLVCDHFEPRHGTRDESQASARMATWASGYQAFQQRCQEEFGTSPLHTWFYPPHHGTQHLADLSAMAHAGLGEVELHYHHDGDTEETLERDLRATIAEYKRWGLLLESGERPRTSFGFIHGDWALGNSCGGKYCGVNDELSVLQRLGCWADLTMPSAEQCQTRKINAIYYAKGDPSRPKSHDRGPDARVGSTRQEGLMLIQGPLGINWHAPSYPRIENASLTSANWGRPDRIRKWIDCHVHVQGRPEWLFVKLHTHGAIEKDFDALFGDKAMSMHRTLNRDYNDGKRYSLHYVTARQAYNIAKAAEHGHTGNPSDYLDFAVPPPATAFYTANARHELRCCTPTRLDIASIEHTGVVRIHSKIGPVSRISGAISAVSIDAREGTVILETSGPTEVLPQAEATLLGIEGVEPASLGTDTLILPTAGRHVLRFSPSPAL
;
A
#
# COMPACT_ATOMS: atom_id res chain seq x y z
N MET A 1 -16.32 25.71 18.66
CA MET A 1 -16.28 24.76 17.52
C MET A 1 -16.03 23.36 18.07
N LEU A 2 -16.89 22.39 17.79
CA LEU A 2 -16.67 21.00 18.20
C LEU A 2 -15.43 20.46 17.48
N LYS A 3 -14.31 20.25 18.21
CA LYS A 3 -13.03 19.77 17.63
C LYS A 3 -13.25 18.57 16.69
N ARG A 4 -14.08 17.60 17.11
CA ARG A 4 -14.34 16.35 16.39
C ARG A 4 -15.44 16.35 15.32
N ARG A 5 -15.98 17.54 14.98
CA ARG A 5 -17.07 17.74 14.00
C ARG A 5 -18.22 16.73 14.07
N VAL A 6 -18.65 16.41 15.30
CA VAL A 6 -19.73 15.45 15.58
C VAL A 6 -21.04 15.85 14.87
N ASP A 7 -21.23 17.15 14.65
CA ASP A 7 -22.33 17.73 13.86
C ASP A 7 -22.44 17.15 12.43
N LEU A 8 -21.32 16.76 11.82
CA LEU A 8 -21.31 16.27 10.44
C LEU A 8 -21.70 14.80 10.34
N TRP A 9 -21.13 13.95 11.19
CA TRP A 9 -21.19 12.51 11.02
C TRP A 9 -22.15 11.80 11.98
N LEU A 10 -22.48 12.40 13.13
CA LEU A 10 -23.39 11.78 14.10
C LEU A 10 -24.79 11.52 13.53
N PRO A 11 -25.39 12.40 12.69
CA PRO A 11 -26.66 12.10 12.05
C PRO A 11 -26.62 10.82 11.22
N SER A 12 -25.59 10.67 10.36
CA SER A 12 -25.38 9.45 9.58
C SER A 12 -25.15 8.24 10.48
N TYR A 13 -24.35 8.40 11.54
CA TYR A 13 -24.12 7.35 12.53
C TYR A 13 -25.42 6.93 13.23
N ALA A 14 -26.31 7.86 13.57
CA ALA A 14 -27.59 7.58 14.21
C ALA A 14 -28.55 6.87 13.24
N MET A 15 -28.64 7.33 12.00
CA MET A 15 -29.47 6.71 10.95
C MET A 15 -29.07 5.24 10.68
N GLU A 16 -27.77 4.93 10.77
CA GLU A 16 -27.24 3.57 10.59
C GLU A 16 -27.45 2.64 11.81
N THR A 17 -28.08 3.11 12.90
CA THR A 17 -28.19 2.31 14.14
C THR A 17 -28.99 1.03 13.95
N LEU A 18 -30.20 1.12 13.40
CA LEU A 18 -31.06 -0.05 13.17
C LEU A 18 -30.46 -0.99 12.09
N PRO A 19 -30.02 -0.49 10.91
CA PRO A 19 -29.32 -1.33 9.93
C PRO A 19 -28.09 -2.05 10.50
N ARG A 20 -27.25 -1.38 11.29
CA ARG A 20 -26.09 -2.02 11.95
C ARG A 20 -26.52 -3.10 12.94
N LEU A 21 -27.56 -2.87 13.73
CA LEU A 21 -28.08 -3.89 14.66
C LEU A 21 -28.56 -5.12 13.90
N MET A 22 -29.36 -4.93 12.84
CA MET A 22 -29.83 -6.03 11.99
C MET A 22 -28.67 -6.80 11.37
N ARG A 23 -27.68 -6.10 10.80
CA ARG A 23 -26.47 -6.72 10.22
C ARG A 23 -25.65 -7.50 11.26
N ARG A 24 -25.52 -6.97 12.47
CA ARG A 24 -24.83 -7.66 13.58
C ARG A 24 -25.55 -8.93 14.00
N LEU A 25 -26.89 -8.92 14.06
CA LEU A 25 -27.68 -10.10 14.38
C LEU A 25 -27.60 -11.16 13.26
N GLY A 26 -27.69 -10.73 12.01
CA GLY A 26 -27.55 -11.60 10.83
C GLY A 26 -26.15 -12.19 10.66
N ARG A 27 -25.10 -11.58 11.24
CA ARG A 27 -23.74 -12.10 11.14
C ARG A 27 -23.58 -13.50 11.73
N ALA A 28 -24.38 -13.85 12.72
CA ALA A 28 -24.32 -15.18 13.35
C ALA A 28 -24.68 -16.32 12.38
N SER A 29 -25.39 -16.04 11.28
CA SER A 29 -25.80 -17.03 10.28
C SER A 29 -24.86 -17.16 9.08
N HIS A 30 -23.79 -16.37 9.01
CA HIS A 30 -22.88 -16.38 7.85
C HIS A 30 -21.41 -16.38 8.28
N HIS A 31 -20.56 -17.08 7.51
CA HIS A 31 -19.12 -16.93 7.62
C HIS A 31 -18.74 -15.50 7.22
N THR A 32 -17.92 -14.82 8.03
CA THR A 32 -17.56 -13.42 7.83
C THR A 32 -16.07 -13.28 7.58
N HIS A 33 -15.70 -12.64 6.49
CA HIS A 33 -14.32 -12.32 6.17
C HIS A 33 -13.96 -10.93 6.69
N ILE A 34 -12.88 -10.82 7.46
CA ILE A 34 -12.33 -9.56 7.96
C ILE A 34 -11.15 -9.18 7.08
N ILE A 35 -11.35 -8.16 6.25
CA ILE A 35 -10.33 -7.57 5.40
C ILE A 35 -9.68 -6.43 6.18
N PHE A 36 -8.54 -6.74 6.79
CA PHE A 36 -7.83 -5.85 7.71
C PHE A 36 -6.66 -5.17 7.00
N LEU A 37 -6.63 -3.84 7.01
CA LEU A 37 -5.61 -3.03 6.38
C LEU A 37 -5.22 -1.83 7.24
N VAL A 38 -3.95 -1.45 7.15
CA VAL A 38 -3.41 -0.26 7.81
C VAL A 38 -2.87 0.69 6.74
N CYS A 39 -3.45 1.89 6.67
CA CYS A 39 -3.02 2.95 5.77
C CYS A 39 -2.20 3.99 6.54
N ASP A 40 -0.91 4.05 6.26
CA ASP A 40 0.04 4.83 7.02
C ASP A 40 0.35 6.17 6.33
N HIS A 41 0.13 7.28 7.03
CA HIS A 41 0.67 8.58 6.68
C HIS A 41 2.15 8.58 7.07
N PHE A 42 2.96 7.92 6.23
CA PHE A 42 4.30 7.50 6.62
C PHE A 42 5.27 8.66 6.48
N GLU A 43 5.60 9.27 7.62
CA GLU A 43 6.25 10.57 7.68
C GLU A 43 7.57 10.53 8.51
N PRO A 44 8.67 9.93 8.00
CA PRO A 44 9.90 9.73 8.78
C PRO A 44 10.59 11.01 9.27
N ARG A 45 10.42 12.13 8.56
CA ARG A 45 10.92 13.46 8.93
C ARG A 45 10.00 14.25 9.86
N HIS A 46 8.88 13.67 10.30
CA HIS A 46 7.93 14.38 11.15
C HIS A 46 8.57 14.74 12.49
N GLY A 47 8.69 16.04 12.77
CA GLY A 47 9.29 16.53 14.01
C GLY A 47 10.75 16.13 14.22
N THR A 48 11.47 15.77 13.16
CA THR A 48 12.91 15.44 13.26
C THR A 48 13.74 16.68 13.51
N ARG A 49 14.82 16.52 14.29
CA ARG A 49 15.78 17.60 14.55
C ARG A 49 16.98 17.59 13.61
N ASP A 50 17.27 16.44 13.00
CA ASP A 50 18.30 16.25 11.99
C ASP A 50 17.98 15.05 11.08
N GLU A 51 18.69 14.92 9.96
CA GLU A 51 18.48 13.88 8.94
C GLU A 51 18.80 12.46 9.41
N SER A 52 19.72 12.32 10.37
CA SER A 52 20.13 11.01 10.87
C SER A 52 18.98 10.32 11.59
N GLN A 53 18.10 11.10 12.23
CA GLN A 53 16.90 10.59 12.88
C GLN A 53 15.92 9.97 11.87
N ALA A 54 15.66 10.61 10.73
CA ALA A 54 14.76 10.07 9.71
C ALA A 54 15.29 8.74 9.16
N SER A 55 16.59 8.67 8.89
CA SER A 55 17.26 7.45 8.43
C SER A 55 17.23 6.33 9.49
N ALA A 56 17.44 6.67 10.77
CA ALA A 56 17.32 5.72 11.88
C ALA A 56 15.89 5.20 12.05
N ARG A 57 14.88 6.05 11.85
CA ARG A 57 13.47 5.64 11.84
C ARG A 57 13.17 4.67 10.71
N MET A 58 13.67 4.93 9.50
CA MET A 58 13.55 4.00 8.36
C MET A 58 14.17 2.64 8.67
N ALA A 59 15.41 2.60 9.17
CA ALA A 59 16.10 1.36 9.51
C ALA A 59 15.39 0.59 10.64
N THR A 60 14.92 1.30 11.67
CA THR A 60 14.17 0.71 12.78
C THR A 60 12.83 0.14 12.30
N TRP A 61 12.15 0.86 11.41
CA TRP A 61 10.89 0.42 10.85
C TRP A 61 11.06 -0.83 9.98
N ALA A 62 12.03 -0.83 9.05
CA ALA A 62 12.30 -1.96 8.17
C ALA A 62 12.61 -3.25 8.97
N SER A 63 13.56 -3.17 9.91
CA SER A 63 13.97 -4.32 10.73
C SER A 63 12.90 -4.73 11.76
N GLY A 64 12.31 -3.76 12.46
CA GLY A 64 11.31 -4.00 13.50
C GLY A 64 10.01 -4.58 12.95
N TYR A 65 9.52 -4.05 11.82
CA TYR A 65 8.30 -4.55 11.21
C TYR A 65 8.49 -5.94 10.58
N GLN A 66 9.65 -6.19 9.95
CA GLN A 66 9.99 -7.53 9.45
C GLN A 66 10.04 -8.58 10.56
N ALA A 67 10.75 -8.27 11.66
CA ALA A 67 10.80 -9.17 12.83
C ALA A 67 9.40 -9.39 13.43
N PHE A 68 8.56 -8.35 13.43
CA PHE A 68 7.19 -8.45 13.90
C PHE A 68 6.30 -9.33 13.01
N GLN A 69 6.39 -9.20 11.67
CA GLN A 69 5.71 -10.11 10.75
C GLN A 69 6.14 -11.56 10.97
N GLN A 70 7.43 -11.82 11.10
CA GLN A 70 7.93 -13.17 11.36
C GLN A 70 7.34 -13.75 12.65
N ARG A 71 7.33 -12.98 13.74
CA ARG A 71 6.70 -13.40 15.01
C ARG A 71 5.20 -13.69 14.87
N CYS A 72 4.47 -12.88 14.10
CA CYS A 72 3.06 -13.13 13.83
C CYS A 72 2.85 -14.41 12.99
N GLN A 73 3.72 -14.64 11.99
CA GLN A 73 3.71 -15.85 11.20
C GLN A 73 3.95 -17.10 12.06
N GLU A 74 4.91 -17.03 12.96
CA GLU A 74 5.25 -18.12 13.89
C GLU A 74 4.13 -18.39 14.91
N GLU A 75 3.51 -17.34 15.49
CA GLU A 75 2.47 -17.50 16.52
C GLU A 75 1.09 -17.82 15.94
N PHE A 76 0.74 -17.25 14.78
CA PHE A 76 -0.63 -17.28 14.25
C PHE A 76 -0.76 -17.89 12.84
N GLY A 77 0.35 -18.21 12.16
CA GLY A 77 0.33 -18.64 10.77
C GLY A 77 -0.05 -17.55 9.77
N THR A 78 -0.21 -16.30 10.22
CA THR A 78 -0.60 -15.14 9.39
C THR A 78 0.21 -13.91 9.76
N SER A 79 0.51 -13.09 8.76
CA SER A 79 1.35 -11.90 8.92
C SER A 79 0.59 -10.62 8.57
N PRO A 80 0.63 -9.59 9.43
CA PRO A 80 0.03 -8.31 9.10
C PRO A 80 0.79 -7.62 7.97
N LEU A 81 0.06 -6.92 7.10
CA LEU A 81 0.61 -6.11 6.02
C LEU A 81 0.41 -4.63 6.30
N HIS A 82 1.26 -3.81 5.68
CA HIS A 82 1.19 -2.35 5.79
C HIS A 82 1.06 -1.70 4.41
N THR A 83 0.47 -0.52 4.35
CA THR A 83 0.57 0.34 3.18
C THR A 83 1.13 1.70 3.57
N TRP A 84 2.32 2.03 3.07
CA TRP A 84 3.00 3.28 3.32
C TRP A 84 2.58 4.31 2.28
N PHE A 85 1.74 5.26 2.67
CA PHE A 85 1.48 6.44 1.85
C PHE A 85 2.61 7.43 2.15
N TYR A 86 3.53 7.60 1.21
CA TYR A 86 4.76 8.36 1.42
C TYR A 86 4.69 9.74 0.77
N PRO A 87 5.00 10.84 1.49
CA PRO A 87 4.92 12.19 0.93
C PRO A 87 6.27 12.70 0.40
N PRO A 88 6.30 13.44 -0.73
CA PRO A 88 7.54 13.84 -1.38
C PRO A 88 8.39 14.81 -0.56
N HIS A 89 7.77 15.66 0.25
CA HIS A 89 8.50 16.60 1.12
C HIS A 89 9.27 15.88 2.24
N HIS A 90 9.11 14.56 2.39
CA HIS A 90 9.93 13.73 3.26
C HIS A 90 11.25 13.26 2.63
N GLY A 91 11.51 13.63 1.37
CA GLY A 91 12.78 13.44 0.70
C GLY A 91 12.86 12.15 -0.13
N THR A 92 13.59 12.21 -1.24
CA THR A 92 13.73 11.08 -2.17
C THR A 92 14.67 9.99 -1.68
N GLN A 93 15.52 10.29 -0.68
CA GLN A 93 16.52 9.37 -0.14
C GLN A 93 15.92 8.08 0.45
N HIS A 94 14.65 8.10 0.87
CA HIS A 94 13.98 6.93 1.48
C HIS A 94 13.21 6.08 0.47
N LEU A 95 13.10 6.50 -0.81
CA LEU A 95 12.32 5.77 -1.82
C LEU A 95 12.93 4.40 -2.15
N ALA A 96 14.26 4.29 -2.15
CA ALA A 96 14.95 3.02 -2.30
C ALA A 96 14.62 2.05 -1.15
N ASP A 97 14.66 2.52 0.10
CA ASP A 97 14.36 1.71 1.28
C ASP A 97 12.90 1.24 1.27
N LEU A 98 11.96 2.12 0.91
CA LEU A 98 10.55 1.79 0.76
C LEU A 98 10.32 0.74 -0.34
N SER A 99 10.98 0.90 -1.48
CA SER A 99 10.97 -0.09 -2.58
C SER A 99 11.50 -1.45 -2.10
N ALA A 100 12.58 -1.47 -1.33
CA ALA A 100 13.15 -2.69 -0.77
C ALA A 100 12.23 -3.35 0.27
N MET A 101 11.60 -2.57 1.15
CA MET A 101 10.61 -3.07 2.10
C MET A 101 9.39 -3.70 1.41
N ALA A 102 8.86 -3.05 0.38
CA ALA A 102 7.78 -3.59 -0.43
C ALA A 102 8.19 -4.89 -1.13
N HIS A 103 9.39 -4.91 -1.72
CA HIS A 103 9.95 -6.11 -2.35
C HIS A 103 10.14 -7.27 -1.36
N ALA A 104 10.52 -6.99 -0.12
CA ALA A 104 10.62 -7.97 0.95
C ALA A 104 9.27 -8.55 1.41
N GLY A 105 8.14 -8.05 0.88
CA GLY A 105 6.79 -8.54 1.21
C GLY A 105 6.21 -7.94 2.48
N LEU A 106 6.81 -6.85 3.00
CA LEU A 106 6.34 -6.20 4.21
C LEU A 106 5.05 -5.39 3.99
N GLY A 107 4.75 -5.02 2.75
CA GLY A 107 3.63 -4.16 2.40
C GLY A 107 3.74 -3.57 1.00
N GLU A 108 3.00 -2.48 0.75
CA GLU A 108 3.03 -1.72 -0.51
C GLU A 108 3.20 -0.22 -0.23
N VAL A 109 3.61 0.54 -1.25
CA VAL A 109 3.88 1.98 -1.16
C VAL A 109 2.91 2.71 -2.08
N GLU A 110 2.26 3.73 -1.56
CA GLU A 110 1.24 4.54 -2.23
C GLU A 110 1.51 6.03 -2.02
N LEU A 111 0.70 6.91 -2.63
CA LEU A 111 0.96 8.34 -2.64
C LEU A 111 0.27 9.05 -1.47
N HIS A 112 1.07 9.67 -0.60
CA HIS A 112 0.62 10.69 0.33
C HIS A 112 1.01 12.05 -0.22
N TYR A 113 0.13 13.04 -0.17
CA TYR A 113 0.47 14.38 -0.65
C TYR A 113 -0.14 15.47 0.22
N HIS A 114 0.72 16.37 0.73
CA HIS A 114 0.29 17.62 1.35
C HIS A 114 0.38 18.72 0.31
N HIS A 115 -0.63 19.58 0.29
CA HIS A 115 -0.61 20.83 -0.46
C HIS A 115 -1.39 21.90 0.29
N ASP A 116 -1.23 23.16 -0.11
CA ASP A 116 -2.03 24.26 0.42
C ASP A 116 -2.09 25.39 -0.61
N GLY A 117 -3.27 25.98 -0.78
CA GLY A 117 -3.45 27.12 -1.69
C GLY A 117 -3.25 26.84 -3.18
N ASP A 118 -3.17 25.58 -3.62
CA ASP A 118 -3.01 25.21 -5.03
C ASP A 118 -4.25 25.51 -5.90
N THR A 119 -4.01 25.70 -7.20
CA THR A 119 -5.05 25.59 -8.25
C THR A 119 -5.05 24.17 -8.84
N GLU A 120 -6.06 23.84 -9.64
CA GLU A 120 -6.10 22.55 -10.33
C GLU A 120 -4.85 22.33 -11.19
N GLU A 121 -4.38 23.37 -11.89
CA GLU A 121 -3.22 23.31 -12.77
C GLU A 121 -1.90 23.16 -12.01
N THR A 122 -1.73 23.87 -10.88
CA THR A 122 -0.50 23.75 -10.08
C THR A 122 -0.44 22.39 -9.39
N LEU A 123 -1.55 21.93 -8.83
CA LEU A 123 -1.65 20.60 -8.23
C LEU A 123 -1.36 19.50 -9.27
N GLU A 124 -1.98 19.56 -10.46
CA GLU A 124 -1.74 18.55 -11.49
C GLU A 124 -0.27 18.54 -11.94
N ARG A 125 0.33 19.71 -12.15
CA ARG A 125 1.75 19.83 -12.52
C ARG A 125 2.65 19.18 -11.47
N ASP A 126 2.43 19.48 -10.19
CA ASP A 126 3.32 19.07 -9.11
C ASP A 126 3.13 17.59 -8.73
N LEU A 127 1.91 17.07 -8.85
CA LEU A 127 1.64 15.64 -8.78
C LEU A 127 2.30 14.88 -9.94
N ARG A 128 2.25 15.40 -11.18
CA ARG A 128 2.94 14.77 -12.32
C ARG A 128 4.44 14.68 -12.09
N ALA A 129 5.07 15.74 -11.59
CA ALA A 129 6.48 15.75 -11.26
C ALA A 129 6.81 14.74 -10.14
N THR A 130 5.99 14.70 -9.09
CA THR A 130 6.15 13.78 -7.96
C THR A 130 6.03 12.32 -8.41
N ILE A 131 4.99 11.99 -9.16
CA ILE A 131 4.76 10.65 -9.70
C ILE A 131 5.92 10.26 -10.62
N ALA A 132 6.39 11.17 -11.48
CA ALA A 132 7.53 10.92 -12.33
C ALA A 132 8.78 10.55 -11.52
N GLU A 133 9.05 11.24 -10.40
CA GLU A 133 10.17 10.90 -9.52
C GLU A 133 9.99 9.52 -8.88
N TYR A 134 8.82 9.20 -8.34
CA TYR A 134 8.58 7.91 -7.65
C TYR A 134 8.73 6.73 -8.61
N LYS A 135 8.27 6.90 -9.85
CA LYS A 135 8.44 5.91 -10.93
C LYS A 135 9.90 5.60 -11.22
N ARG A 136 10.82 6.55 -11.02
CA ARG A 136 12.26 6.30 -11.18
C ARG A 136 12.82 5.33 -10.12
N TRP A 137 12.07 5.05 -9.07
CA TRP A 137 12.43 4.08 -8.01
C TRP A 137 11.61 2.78 -8.08
N GLY A 138 10.87 2.58 -9.19
CA GLY A 138 9.98 1.43 -9.38
C GLY A 138 8.65 1.53 -8.61
N LEU A 139 8.35 2.67 -7.99
CA LEU A 139 7.14 2.89 -7.19
C LEU A 139 6.00 3.47 -8.05
N LEU A 140 4.75 3.32 -7.58
CA LEU A 140 3.53 3.80 -8.24
C LEU A 140 3.36 3.26 -9.68
N LEU A 141 3.88 2.06 -9.92
CA LEU A 141 3.82 1.34 -11.19
C LEU A 141 3.20 -0.03 -10.96
N GLU A 142 2.18 -0.37 -11.75
CA GLU A 142 1.69 -1.75 -11.83
C GLU A 142 2.63 -2.61 -12.69
N SER A 143 2.71 -3.91 -12.38
CA SER A 143 3.38 -4.87 -13.26
C SER A 143 2.62 -5.03 -14.58
N GLY A 144 3.34 -5.18 -15.68
CA GLY A 144 2.85 -5.50 -17.00
C GLY A 144 3.93 -5.41 -18.07
N GLU A 145 3.58 -5.77 -19.31
CA GLU A 145 4.45 -5.57 -20.49
C GLU A 145 4.77 -4.08 -20.73
N ARG A 146 3.84 -3.20 -20.33
CA ARG A 146 4.03 -1.75 -20.31
C ARG A 146 3.51 -1.24 -18.96
N PRO A 147 4.37 -1.17 -17.93
CA PRO A 147 3.99 -0.72 -16.59
C PRO A 147 3.29 0.64 -16.64
N ARG A 148 2.09 0.73 -16.09
CA ARG A 148 1.30 1.97 -16.05
C ARG A 148 1.40 2.61 -14.68
N THR A 149 1.27 3.93 -14.64
CA THR A 149 1.11 4.66 -13.39
C THR A 149 -0.17 4.17 -12.69
N SER A 150 -0.05 3.76 -11.45
CA SER A 150 -1.17 3.27 -10.63
C SER A 150 -0.86 3.54 -9.17
N PHE A 151 -1.76 4.23 -8.46
CA PHE A 151 -1.56 4.55 -7.05
C PHE A 151 -2.87 4.73 -6.28
N GLY A 152 -2.83 4.42 -4.99
CA GLY A 152 -3.81 4.83 -4.00
C GLY A 152 -3.41 6.17 -3.43
N PHE A 153 -4.39 6.95 -2.97
CA PHE A 153 -4.14 8.29 -2.47
C PHE A 153 -4.59 8.48 -1.03
N ILE A 154 -3.78 9.24 -0.30
CA ILE A 154 -4.16 9.88 0.95
C ILE A 154 -3.76 11.35 0.88
N HIS A 155 -4.70 12.21 1.26
CA HIS A 155 -4.50 13.64 1.32
C HIS A 155 -3.94 14.04 2.69
N GLY A 156 -2.79 14.73 2.72
CA GLY A 156 -2.19 15.27 3.94
C GLY A 156 -3.07 16.35 4.59
N ASP A 157 -3.19 16.37 5.92
CA ASP A 157 -4.17 17.19 6.67
C ASP A 157 -5.67 16.88 6.41
N TRP A 158 -5.94 15.84 5.63
CA TRP A 158 -7.22 15.19 5.39
C TRP A 158 -8.21 16.08 4.64
N ALA A 159 -7.72 17.18 4.06
CA ALA A 159 -8.46 18.25 3.41
C ALA A 159 -8.89 17.96 1.95
N LEU A 160 -8.99 16.68 1.56
CA LEU A 160 -9.33 16.22 0.21
C LEU A 160 -10.45 17.05 -0.45
N GLY A 161 -10.27 17.47 -1.69
CA GLY A 161 -11.24 18.23 -2.46
C GLY A 161 -11.65 19.54 -1.79
N ASN A 162 -10.70 20.25 -1.17
CA ASN A 162 -10.92 21.50 -0.46
C ASN A 162 -11.95 21.39 0.69
N SER A 163 -11.89 20.30 1.45
CA SER A 163 -12.89 20.02 2.48
C SER A 163 -12.78 20.88 3.75
N CYS A 164 -11.71 21.67 3.87
CA CYS A 164 -11.47 22.59 4.98
C CYS A 164 -11.70 24.07 4.63
N GLY A 165 -12.27 24.38 3.46
CA GLY A 165 -12.66 25.76 3.10
C GLY A 165 -11.48 26.68 2.77
N GLY A 166 -10.54 26.17 1.98
CA GLY A 166 -9.36 26.86 1.45
C GLY A 166 -8.09 26.61 2.27
N LYS A 167 -8.21 25.92 3.41
CA LYS A 167 -7.08 25.58 4.28
C LYS A 167 -6.57 24.17 3.97
N TYR A 168 -5.26 24.02 3.80
CA TYR A 168 -4.60 22.75 3.48
C TYR A 168 -5.02 22.12 2.13
N CYS A 169 -5.82 22.81 1.33
CA CYS A 169 -6.21 22.41 -0.02
C CYS A 169 -6.99 23.57 -0.66
N GLY A 170 -6.56 24.03 -1.83
CA GLY A 170 -7.27 25.04 -2.63
C GLY A 170 -8.17 24.46 -3.72
N VAL A 171 -8.09 23.15 -3.99
CA VAL A 171 -8.63 22.53 -5.21
C VAL A 171 -9.94 21.78 -4.93
N ASN A 172 -11.05 22.29 -5.48
CA ASN A 172 -12.36 21.62 -5.36
C ASN A 172 -12.43 20.30 -6.16
N ASP A 173 -11.86 20.29 -7.38
CA ASP A 173 -11.92 19.15 -8.30
C ASP A 173 -10.77 18.14 -8.14
N GLU A 174 -10.15 18.09 -6.95
CA GLU A 174 -8.98 17.25 -6.68
C GLU A 174 -9.21 15.78 -7.04
N LEU A 175 -10.41 15.24 -6.80
CA LEU A 175 -10.75 13.85 -7.14
C LEU A 175 -10.63 13.57 -8.65
N SER A 176 -10.96 14.53 -9.50
CA SER A 176 -10.86 14.37 -10.96
C SER A 176 -9.40 14.43 -11.41
N VAL A 177 -8.60 15.34 -10.82
CA VAL A 177 -7.14 15.41 -11.05
C VAL A 177 -6.49 14.07 -10.70
N LEU A 178 -6.75 13.55 -9.49
CA LEU A 178 -6.18 12.28 -9.02
C LEU A 178 -6.50 11.13 -9.98
N GLN A 179 -7.78 10.99 -10.39
CA GLN A 179 -8.18 9.96 -11.35
C GLN A 179 -7.45 10.06 -12.68
N ARG A 180 -7.34 11.28 -13.26
CA ARG A 180 -6.63 11.50 -14.54
C ARG A 180 -5.16 11.10 -14.46
N LEU A 181 -4.56 11.15 -13.27
CA LEU A 181 -3.15 10.79 -13.06
C LEU A 181 -2.91 9.31 -12.77
N GLY A 182 -3.97 8.51 -12.60
CA GLY A 182 -3.86 7.06 -12.34
C GLY A 182 -4.22 6.65 -10.91
N CYS A 183 -4.87 7.52 -10.13
CA CYS A 183 -5.37 7.16 -8.81
C CYS A 183 -6.54 6.17 -8.91
N TRP A 184 -6.43 5.01 -8.24
CA TRP A 184 -7.49 3.99 -8.24
C TRP A 184 -8.49 4.15 -7.09
N ALA A 185 -8.07 4.68 -5.93
CA ALA A 185 -8.97 5.05 -4.84
C ALA A 185 -8.35 6.07 -3.87
N ASP A 186 -9.22 6.78 -3.16
CA ASP A 186 -8.87 7.56 -1.96
C ASP A 186 -9.10 6.76 -0.68
N LEU A 187 -8.15 6.90 0.26
CA LEU A 187 -8.20 6.30 1.58
C LEU A 187 -7.98 7.34 2.69
N THR A 188 -8.35 8.59 2.48
CA THR A 188 -8.09 9.68 3.44
C THR A 188 -8.97 9.55 4.70
N MET A 189 -10.24 9.16 4.55
CA MET A 189 -11.20 9.18 5.66
C MET A 189 -11.16 7.91 6.56
N PRO A 190 -11.49 8.02 7.86
CA PRO A 190 -12.02 9.20 8.57
C PRO A 190 -10.93 10.11 9.15
N SER A 191 -11.24 11.41 9.27
CA SER A 191 -10.43 12.38 10.02
C SER A 191 -10.91 12.56 11.46
N ALA A 192 -12.23 12.52 11.67
CA ALA A 192 -12.87 12.95 12.92
C ALA A 192 -12.40 14.34 13.38
N GLU A 193 -12.12 15.26 12.45
CA GLU A 193 -11.73 16.66 12.67
C GLU A 193 -12.44 17.57 11.63
N GLN A 194 -11.93 18.78 11.39
CA GLN A 194 -12.58 19.80 10.54
C GLN A 194 -12.95 19.32 9.13
N CYS A 195 -12.10 18.47 8.53
CA CYS A 195 -12.24 17.95 7.16
C CYS A 195 -13.23 16.76 7.05
N GLN A 196 -13.76 16.25 8.17
CA GLN A 196 -14.57 15.03 8.20
C GLN A 196 -15.83 15.12 7.31
N THR A 197 -16.15 14.07 6.56
CA THR A 197 -17.37 13.94 5.76
C THR A 197 -18.61 13.60 6.59
N ARG A 198 -19.80 13.92 6.05
CA ARG A 198 -21.09 13.42 6.55
C ARG A 198 -21.25 11.92 6.32
N LYS A 199 -20.90 11.44 5.13
CA LYS A 199 -20.89 10.00 4.83
C LYS A 199 -19.74 9.34 5.58
N ILE A 200 -20.04 8.26 6.29
CA ILE A 200 -19.09 7.52 7.15
C ILE A 200 -19.25 6.02 6.94
N ASN A 201 -18.22 5.23 7.29
CA ASN A 201 -18.27 3.77 7.32
C ASN A 201 -18.72 3.14 5.99
N ALA A 202 -18.25 3.69 4.86
CA ALA A 202 -18.71 3.28 3.55
C ALA A 202 -17.55 3.06 2.56
N ILE A 203 -17.80 2.19 1.59
CA ILE A 203 -17.08 2.12 0.32
C ILE A 203 -18.02 2.69 -0.73
N TYR A 204 -17.64 3.77 -1.39
CA TYR A 204 -18.53 4.54 -2.26
C TYR A 204 -17.77 5.30 -3.32
N TYR A 205 -18.48 5.93 -4.24
CA TYR A 205 -17.91 6.74 -5.31
C TYR A 205 -18.22 8.21 -5.12
N ALA A 206 -17.30 9.09 -5.49
CA ALA A 206 -17.59 10.52 -5.64
C ALA A 206 -16.93 11.08 -6.90
N LYS A 207 -17.67 11.94 -7.58
CA LYS A 207 -17.18 12.71 -8.73
C LYS A 207 -16.70 14.06 -8.23
N GLY A 208 -15.53 14.51 -8.66
CA GLY A 208 -15.07 15.85 -8.37
C GLY A 208 -16.02 16.92 -8.95
N ASP A 209 -16.02 18.10 -8.34
CA ASP A 209 -16.83 19.23 -8.79
C ASP A 209 -15.98 20.51 -8.70
N PRO A 210 -15.57 21.12 -9.82
CA PRO A 210 -14.74 22.33 -9.79
C PRO A 210 -15.45 23.52 -9.13
N SER A 211 -16.79 23.54 -9.16
CA SER A 211 -17.60 24.63 -8.61
C SER A 211 -17.88 24.49 -7.11
N ARG A 212 -17.65 23.30 -6.52
CA ARG A 212 -18.04 23.02 -5.14
C ARG A 212 -16.99 22.18 -4.40
N PRO A 213 -16.51 22.65 -3.23
CA PRO A 213 -15.60 21.84 -2.41
C PRO A 213 -16.32 20.61 -1.86
N LYS A 214 -15.51 19.67 -1.38
CA LYS A 214 -15.90 18.50 -0.60
C LYS A 214 -16.92 17.64 -1.32
N SER A 215 -16.69 17.42 -2.61
CA SER A 215 -17.51 16.55 -3.47
C SER A 215 -17.76 15.16 -2.87
N HIS A 216 -16.78 14.64 -2.12
CA HIS A 216 -16.83 13.36 -1.43
C HIS A 216 -17.67 13.34 -0.13
N ASP A 217 -18.34 14.44 0.26
CA ASP A 217 -19.23 14.46 1.44
C ASP A 217 -20.44 13.52 1.28
N ARG A 218 -20.79 13.17 0.03
CA ARG A 218 -21.86 12.26 -0.39
C ARG A 218 -21.40 11.45 -1.61
N GLY A 219 -22.20 10.45 -1.99
CA GLY A 219 -21.97 9.66 -3.20
C GLY A 219 -22.68 8.30 -3.15
N PRO A 220 -22.87 7.64 -4.30
CA PRO A 220 -23.48 6.32 -4.36
C PRO A 220 -22.54 5.26 -3.77
N ASP A 221 -23.10 4.34 -2.97
CA ASP A 221 -22.34 3.22 -2.40
C ASP A 221 -21.84 2.26 -3.47
N ALA A 222 -20.64 1.71 -3.26
CA ALA A 222 -20.18 0.53 -3.97
C ALA A 222 -21.18 -0.61 -3.74
N ARG A 223 -21.60 -1.29 -4.81
CA ARG A 223 -22.68 -2.27 -4.75
C ARG A 223 -22.46 -3.42 -5.72
N VAL A 224 -22.80 -4.64 -5.28
CA VAL A 224 -22.87 -5.83 -6.13
C VAL A 224 -23.76 -5.55 -7.36
N GLY A 225 -23.22 -5.81 -8.55
CA GLY A 225 -23.88 -5.57 -9.84
C GLY A 225 -23.72 -4.16 -10.41
N SER A 226 -23.09 -3.23 -9.68
CA SER A 226 -22.83 -1.85 -10.14
C SER A 226 -21.34 -1.63 -10.42
N THR A 227 -20.86 -2.12 -11.57
CA THR A 227 -19.41 -2.20 -11.86
C THR A 227 -18.81 -0.97 -12.55
N ARG A 228 -19.64 -0.06 -13.08
CA ARG A 228 -19.24 1.12 -13.89
C ARG A 228 -19.67 2.45 -13.28
N GLN A 229 -19.55 2.58 -11.97
CA GLN A 229 -19.88 3.85 -11.29
C GLN A 229 -18.86 4.93 -11.68
N GLU A 230 -19.34 6.16 -11.90
CA GLU A 230 -18.48 7.31 -12.19
C GLU A 230 -17.78 7.83 -10.93
N GLY A 231 -16.57 8.36 -11.10
CA GLY A 231 -15.81 9.03 -10.04
C GLY A 231 -14.77 8.13 -9.36
N LEU A 232 -14.11 8.69 -8.35
CA LEU A 232 -13.08 7.99 -7.58
C LEU A 232 -13.75 7.15 -6.49
N MET A 233 -13.30 5.91 -6.31
CA MET A 233 -13.72 5.09 -5.17
C MET A 233 -13.08 5.67 -3.89
N LEU A 234 -13.85 5.75 -2.82
CA LEU A 234 -13.39 6.10 -1.48
C LEU A 234 -13.60 4.92 -0.55
N ILE A 235 -12.55 4.51 0.15
CA ILE A 235 -12.58 3.40 1.12
C ILE A 235 -12.36 3.97 2.52
N GLN A 236 -13.45 4.10 3.28
CA GLN A 236 -13.39 4.70 4.61
C GLN A 236 -13.12 3.67 5.71
N GLY A 237 -12.39 4.12 6.73
CA GLY A 237 -12.24 3.39 7.98
C GLY A 237 -13.41 3.56 8.96
N PRO A 238 -13.44 2.75 10.03
CA PRO A 238 -14.43 2.86 11.10
C PRO A 238 -14.45 4.23 11.80
N LEU A 239 -15.64 4.85 11.87
CA LEU A 239 -15.93 6.05 12.67
C LEU A 239 -17.23 5.86 13.45
N GLY A 240 -17.18 6.04 14.78
CA GLY A 240 -18.37 5.90 15.61
C GLY A 240 -18.12 6.11 17.10
N ILE A 241 -19.16 5.89 17.92
CA ILE A 241 -19.05 6.01 19.38
C ILE A 241 -18.84 4.63 20.00
N ASN A 242 -17.66 4.38 20.55
CA ASN A 242 -17.34 3.21 21.35
C ASN A 242 -17.88 3.37 22.77
N TRP A 243 -19.08 2.82 23.00
CA TRP A 243 -19.75 2.81 24.30
C TRP A 243 -19.14 1.83 25.31
N HIS A 244 -18.27 0.91 24.86
CA HIS A 244 -17.62 -0.10 25.70
C HIS A 244 -16.19 0.27 26.11
N ALA A 245 -15.76 1.51 25.83
CA ALA A 245 -14.46 1.99 26.27
C ALA A 245 -14.39 1.99 27.83
N PRO A 246 -13.25 1.62 28.44
CA PRO A 246 -13.17 1.30 29.88
C PRO A 246 -13.58 2.40 30.87
N SER A 247 -13.58 3.68 30.47
CA SER A 247 -13.87 4.79 31.39
C SER A 247 -15.17 5.52 31.03
N TYR A 248 -15.32 5.90 29.77
CA TYR A 248 -16.47 6.63 29.24
C TYR A 248 -16.53 6.42 27.73
N PRO A 249 -17.70 6.62 27.09
CA PRO A 249 -17.83 6.46 25.64
C PRO A 249 -16.81 7.32 24.88
N ARG A 250 -16.06 6.71 23.96
CA ARG A 250 -15.04 7.40 23.16
C ARG A 250 -15.41 7.44 21.69
N ILE A 251 -15.01 8.51 21.01
CA ILE A 251 -15.05 8.54 19.54
C ILE A 251 -13.95 7.59 19.05
N GLU A 252 -14.37 6.56 18.33
CA GLU A 252 -13.52 5.72 17.50
C GLU A 252 -13.36 6.39 16.14
N ASN A 253 -12.12 6.55 15.69
CA ASN A 253 -11.80 7.18 14.41
C ASN A 253 -10.77 6.37 13.59
N ALA A 254 -10.57 5.09 13.90
CA ALA A 254 -9.64 4.20 13.23
C ALA A 254 -8.14 4.59 13.35
N SER A 255 -7.79 5.54 14.23
CA SER A 255 -6.39 5.89 14.50
C SER A 255 -5.67 4.77 15.27
N LEU A 256 -4.48 4.37 14.82
CA LEU A 256 -3.64 3.37 15.47
C LEU A 256 -2.38 4.04 16.00
N THR A 257 -2.37 4.32 17.31
CA THR A 257 -1.24 4.96 18.02
C THR A 257 -0.98 4.23 19.32
N SER A 258 0.12 4.49 20.01
CA SER A 258 0.39 3.91 21.34
C SER A 258 -0.71 4.20 22.37
N ALA A 259 -1.35 5.38 22.29
CA ALA A 259 -2.47 5.76 23.15
C ALA A 259 -3.81 5.15 22.68
N ASN A 260 -4.00 5.09 21.36
CA ASN A 260 -5.14 4.45 20.71
C ASN A 260 -4.65 3.17 20.02
N TRP A 261 -4.15 2.21 20.79
CA TRP A 261 -3.74 0.91 20.23
C TRP A 261 -4.97 0.02 20.04
N GLY A 262 -4.82 -1.11 19.34
CA GLY A 262 -5.93 -2.02 19.03
C GLY A 262 -6.43 -2.86 20.21
N ARG A 263 -6.98 -2.20 21.23
CA ARG A 263 -7.61 -2.87 22.36
C ARG A 263 -8.84 -3.68 21.91
N PRO A 264 -9.22 -4.75 22.64
CA PRO A 264 -10.40 -5.55 22.32
C PRO A 264 -11.70 -4.76 22.16
N ASP A 265 -11.92 -3.72 22.97
CA ASP A 265 -13.12 -2.86 22.87
C ASP A 265 -13.18 -2.10 21.53
N ARG A 266 -12.01 -1.70 21.01
CA ARG A 266 -11.89 -1.01 19.73
C ARG A 266 -12.04 -1.97 18.56
N ILE A 267 -11.43 -3.15 18.62
CA ILE A 267 -11.59 -4.19 17.59
C ILE A 267 -13.06 -4.52 17.41
N ARG A 268 -13.78 -4.75 18.51
CA ARG A 268 -15.24 -4.96 18.47
C ARG A 268 -15.96 -3.80 17.78
N LYS A 269 -15.55 -2.56 18.07
CA LYS A 269 -16.16 -1.39 17.45
C LYS A 269 -15.87 -1.31 15.95
N TRP A 270 -14.65 -1.60 15.51
CA TRP A 270 -14.30 -1.62 14.08
C TRP A 270 -15.19 -2.59 13.31
N ILE A 271 -15.37 -3.78 13.87
CA ILE A 271 -16.21 -4.85 13.35
C ILE A 271 -17.72 -4.47 13.38
N ASP A 272 -18.17 -3.74 14.40
CA ASP A 272 -19.55 -3.24 14.51
C ASP A 272 -19.88 -2.09 13.54
N CYS A 273 -18.87 -1.35 13.06
CA CYS A 273 -19.09 -0.33 12.02
C CYS A 273 -19.52 -0.96 10.68
N HIS A 274 -19.19 -2.23 10.45
CA HIS A 274 -19.69 -3.05 9.33
C HIS A 274 -19.51 -2.38 7.96
N VAL A 275 -18.31 -1.88 7.68
CA VAL A 275 -17.96 -1.32 6.37
C VAL A 275 -17.86 -2.45 5.35
N HIS A 276 -18.61 -2.36 4.25
CA HIS A 276 -18.69 -3.39 3.22
C HIS A 276 -19.20 -2.80 1.90
N VAL A 277 -19.03 -3.54 0.80
CA VAL A 277 -19.72 -3.29 -0.47
C VAL A 277 -21.17 -3.73 -0.32
N GLN A 278 -22.13 -2.88 -0.71
CA GLN A 278 -23.56 -3.18 -0.55
C GLN A 278 -23.95 -4.45 -1.32
N GLY A 279 -24.63 -5.37 -0.65
CA GLY A 279 -24.95 -6.70 -1.19
C GLY A 279 -23.86 -7.76 -0.94
N ARG A 280 -22.73 -7.38 -0.31
CA ARG A 280 -21.66 -8.29 0.15
C ARG A 280 -21.35 -8.07 1.65
N PRO A 281 -22.35 -8.19 2.56
CA PRO A 281 -22.17 -7.86 3.98
C PRO A 281 -21.25 -8.78 4.76
N GLU A 282 -20.89 -9.95 4.20
CA GLU A 282 -19.97 -10.90 4.78
C GLU A 282 -18.50 -10.57 4.54
N TRP A 283 -18.17 -9.61 3.65
CA TRP A 283 -16.81 -9.09 3.46
C TRP A 283 -16.67 -7.74 4.16
N LEU A 284 -16.11 -7.76 5.37
CA LEU A 284 -15.98 -6.58 6.24
C LEU A 284 -14.61 -5.95 6.11
N PHE A 285 -14.59 -4.64 5.81
CA PHE A 285 -13.36 -3.87 5.71
C PHE A 285 -13.06 -3.16 7.03
N VAL A 286 -11.86 -3.38 7.56
CA VAL A 286 -11.32 -2.69 8.74
C VAL A 286 -10.09 -1.92 8.31
N LYS A 287 -10.32 -0.71 7.80
CA LYS A 287 -9.28 0.23 7.38
C LYS A 287 -8.87 1.11 8.55
N LEU A 288 -7.66 0.91 9.06
CA LEU A 288 -7.06 1.76 10.09
C LEU A 288 -6.11 2.78 9.47
N HIS A 289 -5.80 3.84 10.21
CA HIS A 289 -4.77 4.79 9.84
C HIS A 289 -3.78 5.05 10.96
N THR A 290 -2.55 5.42 10.59
CA THR A 290 -1.49 5.80 11.53
C THR A 290 -0.63 6.92 10.95
N HIS A 291 0.24 7.49 11.77
CA HIS A 291 1.41 8.28 11.37
C HIS A 291 2.66 7.49 11.79
N GLY A 292 3.06 6.54 10.95
CA GLY A 292 4.19 5.65 11.19
C GLY A 292 5.53 6.39 11.13
N ALA A 293 6.62 5.64 11.33
CA ALA A 293 7.98 6.14 11.53
C ALA A 293 8.22 6.99 12.80
N ILE A 294 7.19 7.45 13.51
CA ILE A 294 7.34 8.21 14.76
C ILE A 294 7.52 7.25 15.95
N GLU A 295 8.64 7.38 16.67
CA GLU A 295 9.12 6.39 17.65
C GLU A 295 8.12 6.15 18.80
N LYS A 296 7.37 7.19 19.18
CA LYS A 296 6.37 7.12 20.26
C LYS A 296 5.28 6.06 19.99
N ASP A 297 5.02 5.73 18.72
CA ASP A 297 3.94 4.86 18.29
C ASP A 297 4.40 3.46 17.86
N PHE A 298 5.72 3.18 17.86
CA PHE A 298 6.28 1.88 17.47
C PHE A 298 5.68 0.70 18.23
N ASP A 299 5.40 0.86 19.52
CA ASP A 299 4.79 -0.19 20.34
C ASP A 299 3.41 -0.66 19.80
N ALA A 300 2.57 0.28 19.33
CA ALA A 300 1.28 -0.05 18.74
C ALA A 300 1.36 -0.58 17.29
N LEU A 301 2.51 -0.43 16.64
CA LEU A 301 2.68 -0.75 15.21
C LEU A 301 3.43 -2.07 15.01
N PHE A 302 4.47 -2.34 15.81
CA PHE A 302 5.25 -3.59 15.74
C PHE A 302 5.84 -4.03 17.10
N GLY A 303 5.40 -3.44 18.21
CA GLY A 303 5.78 -3.86 19.57
C GLY A 303 4.75 -4.76 20.27
N ASP A 304 4.70 -4.68 21.59
CA ASP A 304 3.87 -5.58 22.41
C ASP A 304 2.37 -5.24 22.33
N LYS A 305 2.03 -3.94 22.19
CA LYS A 305 0.64 -3.55 21.93
C LYS A 305 0.16 -4.02 20.56
N ALA A 306 1.02 -3.94 19.53
CA ALA A 306 0.73 -4.51 18.22
C ALA A 306 0.48 -6.02 18.35
N MET A 307 1.38 -6.73 19.02
CA MET A 307 1.24 -8.18 19.25
C MET A 307 -0.06 -8.53 20.00
N SER A 308 -0.43 -7.76 21.02
CA SER A 308 -1.70 -7.96 21.74
C SER A 308 -2.94 -7.73 20.86
N MET A 309 -2.90 -6.74 19.96
CA MET A 309 -3.97 -6.50 18.99
C MET A 309 -4.10 -7.69 18.03
N HIS A 310 -2.99 -8.11 17.42
CA HIS A 310 -2.98 -9.20 16.43
C HIS A 310 -3.30 -10.57 17.04
N ARG A 311 -2.94 -10.80 18.31
CA ARG A 311 -3.40 -11.98 19.07
C ARG A 311 -4.92 -11.98 19.24
N THR A 312 -5.51 -10.82 19.56
CA THR A 312 -6.97 -10.70 19.72
C THR A 312 -7.67 -10.93 18.38
N LEU A 313 -7.17 -10.33 17.30
CA LEU A 313 -7.70 -10.53 15.95
C LEU A 313 -7.65 -12.00 15.53
N ASN A 314 -6.50 -12.67 15.68
CA ASN A 314 -6.35 -14.06 15.28
C ASN A 314 -7.16 -15.03 16.17
N ARG A 315 -7.18 -14.81 17.49
CA ARG A 315 -7.94 -15.69 18.41
C ARG A 315 -9.45 -15.54 18.23
N ASP A 316 -9.95 -14.32 18.12
CA ASP A 316 -11.39 -14.04 18.22
C ASP A 316 -12.07 -13.87 16.85
N TYR A 317 -11.29 -13.56 15.80
CA TYR A 317 -11.78 -13.22 14.46
C TYR A 317 -11.05 -13.95 13.32
N ASN A 318 -10.44 -15.11 13.60
CA ASN A 318 -9.82 -15.98 12.58
C ASN A 318 -10.01 -17.48 12.90
N ASP A 319 -11.23 -17.89 13.30
CA ASP A 319 -11.53 -19.27 13.71
C ASP A 319 -11.79 -20.24 12.55
N GLY A 320 -11.76 -19.76 11.30
CA GLY A 320 -12.03 -20.52 10.08
C GLY A 320 -13.48 -21.02 9.95
N LYS A 321 -14.36 -20.70 10.90
CA LYS A 321 -15.75 -21.18 10.96
C LYS A 321 -16.73 -20.01 10.87
N ARG A 322 -16.64 -19.07 11.82
CA ARG A 322 -17.42 -17.84 11.83
C ARG A 322 -16.64 -16.70 11.20
N TYR A 323 -15.31 -16.68 11.36
CA TYR A 323 -14.47 -15.61 10.86
C TYR A 323 -13.22 -16.13 10.16
N SER A 324 -12.85 -15.46 9.07
CA SER A 324 -11.51 -15.55 8.47
C SER A 324 -10.89 -14.16 8.44
N LEU A 325 -9.64 -14.06 8.86
CA LEU A 325 -8.88 -12.81 8.86
C LEU A 325 -7.96 -12.75 7.64
N HIS A 326 -8.07 -11.67 6.88
CA HIS A 326 -7.26 -11.40 5.70
C HIS A 326 -6.49 -10.10 5.95
N TYR A 327 -5.19 -10.22 6.21
CA TYR A 327 -4.30 -9.06 6.19
C TYR A 327 -4.03 -8.68 4.74
N VAL A 328 -4.35 -7.44 4.38
CA VAL A 328 -4.23 -6.95 3.00
C VAL A 328 -3.66 -5.54 2.95
N THR A 329 -3.06 -5.18 1.81
CA THR A 329 -2.71 -3.79 1.50
C THR A 329 -3.93 -2.99 1.04
N ALA A 330 -3.77 -1.67 0.90
CA ALA A 330 -4.82 -0.80 0.38
C ALA A 330 -5.26 -1.18 -1.04
N ARG A 331 -4.31 -1.49 -1.94
CA ARG A 331 -4.59 -1.94 -3.32
C ARG A 331 -5.34 -3.26 -3.34
N GLN A 332 -4.92 -4.22 -2.51
CA GLN A 332 -5.58 -5.51 -2.39
C GLN A 332 -7.01 -5.37 -1.85
N ALA A 333 -7.24 -4.49 -0.85
CA ALA A 333 -8.58 -4.17 -0.38
C ALA A 333 -9.45 -3.54 -1.49
N TYR A 334 -8.89 -2.63 -2.30
CA TYR A 334 -9.58 -2.10 -3.47
C TYR A 334 -9.99 -3.20 -4.44
N ASN A 335 -9.08 -4.13 -4.77
CA ASN A 335 -9.37 -5.25 -5.65
C ASN A 335 -10.48 -6.16 -5.11
N ILE A 336 -10.48 -6.45 -3.81
CA ILE A 336 -11.57 -7.20 -3.15
C ILE A 336 -12.89 -6.43 -3.26
N ALA A 337 -12.89 -5.12 -3.07
CA ALA A 337 -14.08 -4.29 -3.22
C ALA A 337 -14.60 -4.32 -4.68
N LYS A 338 -13.70 -4.21 -5.67
CA LYS A 338 -14.05 -4.35 -7.09
C LYS A 338 -14.58 -5.74 -7.42
N ALA A 339 -14.00 -6.81 -6.87
CA ALA A 339 -14.49 -8.16 -7.06
C ALA A 339 -15.90 -8.33 -6.48
N ALA A 340 -16.16 -7.76 -5.30
CA ALA A 340 -17.49 -7.74 -4.70
C ALA A 340 -18.51 -7.02 -5.61
N GLU A 341 -18.17 -5.87 -6.19
CA GLU A 341 -19.06 -5.19 -7.16
C GLU A 341 -19.36 -6.05 -8.39
N HIS A 342 -18.44 -6.91 -8.81
CA HIS A 342 -18.64 -7.86 -9.90
C HIS A 342 -19.41 -9.13 -9.46
N GLY A 343 -19.86 -9.20 -8.21
CA GLY A 343 -20.68 -10.30 -7.71
C GLY A 343 -19.88 -11.52 -7.25
N HIS A 344 -18.54 -11.43 -7.19
CA HIS A 344 -17.72 -12.49 -6.64
C HIS A 344 -18.07 -12.78 -5.17
N THR A 345 -17.86 -14.04 -4.77
CA THR A 345 -18.22 -14.62 -3.46
C THR A 345 -17.10 -15.53 -2.97
N GLY A 346 -17.20 -16.05 -1.76
CA GLY A 346 -16.20 -16.98 -1.22
C GLY A 346 -15.04 -16.24 -0.57
N ASN A 347 -13.82 -16.77 -0.75
CA ASN A 347 -12.62 -16.27 -0.09
C ASN A 347 -12.10 -14.98 -0.77
N PRO A 348 -12.06 -13.82 -0.07
CA PRO A 348 -11.51 -12.58 -0.61
C PRO A 348 -10.06 -12.67 -1.10
N SER A 349 -9.26 -13.56 -0.50
CA SER A 349 -7.87 -13.74 -0.88
C SER A 349 -7.68 -14.26 -2.31
N ASP A 350 -8.72 -14.78 -2.95
CA ASP A 350 -8.69 -15.20 -4.36
C ASP A 350 -8.74 -14.00 -5.32
N TYR A 351 -8.97 -12.78 -4.79
CA TYR A 351 -9.22 -11.56 -5.56
C TYR A 351 -8.24 -10.43 -5.25
N LEU A 352 -7.08 -10.73 -4.66
CA LEU A 352 -6.10 -9.71 -4.25
C LEU A 352 -5.56 -8.88 -5.42
N ASP A 353 -5.60 -9.40 -6.64
CA ASP A 353 -5.07 -8.78 -7.86
C ASP A 353 -6.16 -8.64 -8.96
N PHE A 354 -7.43 -8.49 -8.57
CA PHE A 354 -8.58 -8.55 -9.48
C PHE A 354 -8.65 -7.44 -10.54
N ALA A 355 -8.46 -6.17 -10.17
CA ALA A 355 -8.63 -5.02 -11.07
C ALA A 355 -7.32 -4.25 -11.31
N VAL A 356 -6.54 -4.04 -10.26
CA VAL A 356 -5.21 -3.43 -10.29
C VAL A 356 -4.17 -4.54 -10.10
N PRO A 357 -3.25 -4.75 -11.06
CA PRO A 357 -2.21 -5.77 -10.94
C PRO A 357 -1.30 -5.55 -9.71
N PRO A 358 -0.46 -6.53 -9.34
CA PRO A 358 0.57 -6.32 -8.34
C PRO A 358 1.49 -5.14 -8.73
N PRO A 359 2.05 -4.41 -7.75
CA PRO A 359 3.00 -3.36 -8.03
C PRO A 359 4.30 -3.96 -8.57
N ALA A 360 5.04 -3.18 -9.36
CA ALA A 360 6.31 -3.63 -9.92
C ALA A 360 7.33 -4.01 -8.83
N THR A 361 7.27 -3.35 -7.66
CA THR A 361 8.11 -3.67 -6.49
C THR A 361 7.89 -5.06 -5.92
N ALA A 362 6.73 -5.69 -6.15
CA ALA A 362 6.49 -7.08 -5.74
C ALA A 362 7.50 -8.04 -6.40
N PHE A 363 8.01 -7.68 -7.58
CA PHE A 363 8.89 -8.50 -8.41
C PHE A 363 10.35 -8.10 -8.38
N TYR A 364 10.67 -6.80 -8.24
CA TYR A 364 12.05 -6.33 -8.21
C TYR A 364 12.22 -5.07 -7.34
N THR A 365 13.46 -4.74 -6.99
CA THR A 365 13.81 -3.43 -6.44
C THR A 365 15.21 -3.03 -6.88
N ALA A 366 15.49 -1.72 -6.91
CA ALA A 366 16.80 -1.19 -7.20
C ALA A 366 17.11 0.00 -6.29
N ASN A 367 18.36 0.12 -5.83
CA ASN A 367 18.82 1.25 -5.01
C ASN A 367 19.25 2.49 -5.84
N ALA A 368 18.77 2.59 -7.09
CA ALA A 368 19.18 3.61 -8.05
C ALA A 368 17.98 4.03 -8.91
N ARG A 369 18.00 5.29 -9.37
CA ARG A 369 16.99 5.82 -10.29
C ARG A 369 17.10 5.14 -11.65
N HIS A 370 15.98 4.73 -12.23
CA HIS A 370 15.95 3.97 -13.49
C HIS A 370 14.64 4.15 -14.26
N GLU A 371 14.63 3.70 -15.50
CA GLU A 371 13.43 3.56 -16.33
C GLU A 371 12.97 2.11 -16.30
N LEU A 372 11.75 1.85 -15.85
CA LEU A 372 11.13 0.53 -15.98
C LEU A 372 10.36 0.43 -17.30
N ARG A 373 10.76 -0.51 -18.16
CA ARG A 373 10.16 -0.73 -19.49
C ARG A 373 9.20 -1.91 -19.52
N CYS A 374 9.52 -2.99 -18.81
CA CYS A 374 8.69 -4.19 -18.68
C CYS A 374 8.87 -4.81 -17.30
N CYS A 375 7.79 -5.27 -16.68
CA CYS A 375 7.83 -6.05 -15.43
C CYS A 375 6.65 -7.02 -15.42
N THR A 376 6.88 -8.28 -15.73
CA THR A 376 5.88 -9.35 -15.66
C THR A 376 6.45 -10.47 -14.78
N PRO A 377 5.64 -11.48 -14.39
CA PRO A 377 6.16 -12.63 -13.64
C PRO A 377 7.34 -13.35 -14.32
N THR A 378 7.53 -13.17 -15.63
CA THR A 378 8.57 -13.86 -16.40
C THR A 378 9.57 -12.93 -17.09
N ARG A 379 9.37 -11.62 -17.07
CA ARG A 379 10.22 -10.66 -17.79
C ARG A 379 10.46 -9.39 -16.98
N LEU A 380 11.71 -8.93 -16.93
CA LEU A 380 12.10 -7.64 -16.35
C LEU A 380 12.93 -6.89 -17.38
N ASP A 381 12.62 -5.62 -17.64
CA ASP A 381 13.46 -4.75 -18.47
C ASP A 381 13.58 -3.39 -17.78
N ILE A 382 14.77 -3.08 -17.27
CA ILE A 382 15.14 -1.81 -16.67
C ILE A 382 16.30 -1.20 -17.44
N ALA A 383 16.20 0.09 -17.71
CA ALA A 383 17.18 0.82 -18.49
C ALA A 383 17.44 2.20 -17.90
N SER A 384 18.41 2.92 -18.48
CA SER A 384 18.71 4.30 -18.08
C SER A 384 18.96 4.41 -16.56
N ILE A 385 19.66 3.42 -16.00
CA ILE A 385 19.99 3.36 -14.58
C ILE A 385 21.03 4.44 -14.30
N GLU A 386 20.70 5.35 -13.40
CA GLU A 386 21.57 6.44 -12.96
C GLU A 386 22.45 5.94 -11.81
N HIS A 387 23.77 6.07 -11.94
CA HIS A 387 24.70 5.64 -10.89
C HIS A 387 25.83 6.63 -10.64
N THR A 388 26.18 6.77 -9.36
CA THR A 388 27.42 7.40 -8.88
C THR A 388 28.24 6.44 -8.01
N GLY A 389 27.76 5.20 -7.85
CA GLY A 389 28.33 4.15 -7.01
C GLY A 389 27.77 2.77 -7.38
N VAL A 390 27.78 1.84 -6.43
CA VAL A 390 27.32 0.45 -6.67
C VAL A 390 25.80 0.38 -6.73
N VAL A 391 25.28 0.03 -7.92
CA VAL A 391 23.88 -0.31 -8.13
C VAL A 391 23.64 -1.73 -7.64
N ARG A 392 22.57 -1.95 -6.89
CA ARG A 392 22.06 -3.25 -6.47
C ARG A 392 20.64 -3.39 -6.94
N ILE A 393 20.39 -4.45 -7.69
CA ILE A 393 19.07 -4.85 -8.15
C ILE A 393 18.76 -6.21 -7.56
N HIS A 394 17.60 -6.33 -6.95
CA HIS A 394 17.05 -7.60 -6.47
C HIS A 394 15.86 -7.98 -7.35
N SER A 395 15.76 -9.24 -7.74
CA SER A 395 14.71 -9.74 -8.63
C SER A 395 14.18 -11.07 -8.11
N LYS A 396 12.85 -11.21 -8.13
CA LYS A 396 12.15 -12.51 -8.02
C LYS A 396 11.83 -13.09 -9.41
N ILE A 397 12.18 -12.38 -10.48
CA ILE A 397 11.98 -12.79 -11.86
C ILE A 397 13.24 -13.46 -12.39
N GLY A 398 13.07 -14.66 -12.96
CA GLY A 398 14.11 -15.36 -13.72
C GLY A 398 15.22 -15.95 -12.85
N PRO A 399 16.33 -16.37 -13.48
CA PRO A 399 17.35 -17.21 -12.83
C PRO A 399 18.30 -16.47 -11.89
N VAL A 400 18.11 -15.17 -11.66
CA VAL A 400 19.04 -14.31 -10.90
C VAL A 400 18.29 -13.64 -9.75
N SER A 401 18.84 -13.76 -8.55
CA SER A 401 18.26 -13.16 -7.33
C SER A 401 18.78 -11.74 -7.09
N ARG A 402 20.05 -11.48 -7.43
CA ARG A 402 20.69 -10.18 -7.20
C ARG A 402 21.76 -9.87 -8.25
N ILE A 403 21.83 -8.60 -8.66
CA ILE A 403 22.89 -8.06 -9.52
C ILE A 403 23.47 -6.84 -8.82
N SER A 404 24.80 -6.74 -8.71
CA SER A 404 25.49 -5.67 -7.98
C SER A 404 26.71 -5.17 -8.74
N GLY A 405 26.77 -3.89 -9.10
CA GLY A 405 27.91 -3.34 -9.84
C GLY A 405 27.62 -1.99 -10.49
N ALA A 406 28.44 -1.64 -11.48
CA ALA A 406 28.22 -0.46 -12.31
C ALA A 406 27.34 -0.83 -13.51
N ILE A 407 26.02 -0.78 -13.33
CA ILE A 407 25.03 -1.31 -14.27
C ILE A 407 24.22 -0.15 -14.88
N SER A 408 24.06 -0.14 -16.21
CA SER A 408 23.26 0.86 -16.93
C SER A 408 21.90 0.32 -17.41
N ALA A 409 21.80 -0.98 -17.65
CA ALA A 409 20.56 -1.66 -18.01
C ALA A 409 20.60 -3.15 -17.65
N VAL A 410 19.41 -3.73 -17.40
CA VAL A 410 19.21 -5.15 -17.14
C VAL A 410 17.94 -5.60 -17.84
N SER A 411 18.05 -6.68 -18.62
CA SER A 411 16.90 -7.41 -19.15
C SER A 411 16.96 -8.87 -18.71
N ILE A 412 15.86 -9.38 -18.15
CA ILE A 412 15.70 -10.76 -17.73
C ILE A 412 14.51 -11.34 -18.48
N ASP A 413 14.72 -12.44 -19.19
CA ASP A 413 13.66 -13.29 -19.73
C ASP A 413 13.77 -14.68 -19.11
N ALA A 414 12.86 -14.97 -18.20
CA ALA A 414 12.85 -16.22 -17.45
C ALA A 414 12.48 -17.44 -18.32
N ARG A 415 11.69 -17.23 -19.39
CA ARG A 415 11.26 -18.31 -20.29
C ARG A 415 12.40 -18.74 -21.21
N GLU A 416 13.15 -17.77 -21.71
CA GLU A 416 14.34 -18.03 -22.53
C GLU A 416 15.59 -18.33 -21.70
N GLY A 417 15.50 -18.27 -20.37
CA GLY A 417 16.65 -18.41 -19.47
C GLY A 417 17.74 -17.37 -19.77
N THR A 418 17.37 -16.17 -20.21
CA THR A 418 18.32 -15.19 -20.74
C THR A 418 18.38 -13.96 -19.85
N VAL A 419 19.60 -13.56 -19.49
CA VAL A 419 19.86 -12.32 -18.74
C VAL A 419 20.86 -11.48 -19.53
N ILE A 420 20.45 -10.27 -19.92
CA ILE A 420 21.26 -9.31 -20.64
C ILE A 420 21.61 -8.17 -19.69
N LEU A 421 22.89 -7.90 -19.53
CA LEU A 421 23.41 -6.85 -18.65
C LEU A 421 24.23 -5.87 -19.48
N GLU A 422 23.97 -4.59 -19.31
CA GLU A 422 24.87 -3.53 -19.78
C GLU A 422 25.61 -2.96 -18.57
N THR A 423 26.93 -3.09 -18.58
CA THR A 423 27.77 -2.73 -17.45
C THR A 423 28.85 -1.74 -17.88
N SER A 424 29.19 -0.81 -16.98
CA SER A 424 30.30 0.15 -17.16
C SER A 424 31.52 -0.22 -16.30
N GLY A 425 31.53 -1.41 -15.69
CA GLY A 425 32.60 -1.91 -14.84
C GLY A 425 32.29 -3.29 -14.25
N PRO A 426 33.11 -3.75 -13.28
CA PRO A 426 32.92 -5.04 -12.62
C PRO A 426 31.51 -5.19 -12.05
N THR A 427 30.88 -6.34 -12.30
CA THR A 427 29.51 -6.62 -11.87
C THR A 427 29.41 -8.04 -11.33
N GLU A 428 28.87 -8.15 -10.12
CA GLU A 428 28.53 -9.42 -9.48
C GLU A 428 27.09 -9.80 -9.83
N VAL A 429 26.89 -11.07 -10.19
CA VAL A 429 25.58 -11.66 -10.44
C VAL A 429 25.43 -12.86 -9.51
N LEU A 430 24.39 -12.83 -8.68
CA LEU A 430 24.03 -13.93 -7.80
C LEU A 430 22.82 -14.67 -8.41
N PRO A 431 23.02 -15.89 -8.93
CA PRO A 431 21.92 -16.73 -9.39
C PRO A 431 20.92 -17.07 -8.27
N GLN A 432 19.73 -17.56 -8.64
CA GLN A 432 18.87 -18.29 -7.71
C GLN A 432 19.44 -19.68 -7.44
N ALA A 433 19.08 -20.31 -6.31
CA ALA A 433 19.71 -21.55 -5.85
C ALA A 433 19.55 -22.73 -6.84
N GLU A 434 18.45 -22.74 -7.58
CA GLU A 434 18.08 -23.74 -8.58
C GLU A 434 18.54 -23.40 -10.00
N ALA A 435 19.10 -22.21 -10.23
CA ALA A 435 19.46 -21.75 -11.56
C ALA A 435 20.80 -22.35 -12.03
N THR A 436 20.81 -22.96 -13.21
CA THR A 436 22.04 -23.51 -13.82
C THR A 436 22.52 -22.61 -14.96
N LEU A 437 23.72 -22.03 -14.82
CA LEU A 437 24.35 -21.25 -15.89
C LEU A 437 24.87 -22.19 -16.99
N LEU A 438 24.46 -21.95 -18.23
CA LEU A 438 24.90 -22.68 -19.43
C LEU A 438 26.10 -22.02 -20.11
N GLY A 439 26.21 -20.69 -20.03
CA GLY A 439 27.33 -19.95 -20.59
C GLY A 439 27.12 -18.43 -20.61
N ILE A 440 28.18 -17.71 -20.93
CA ILE A 440 28.19 -16.25 -21.10
C ILE A 440 28.71 -15.95 -22.51
N GLU A 441 27.93 -15.26 -23.33
CA GLU A 441 28.35 -14.93 -24.69
C GLU A 441 29.57 -13.99 -24.66
N GLY A 442 30.66 -14.37 -25.32
CA GLY A 442 31.84 -13.53 -25.52
C GLY A 442 32.86 -13.48 -24.37
N VAL A 443 32.69 -14.29 -23.32
CA VAL A 443 33.62 -14.36 -22.17
C VAL A 443 33.97 -15.82 -21.88
N GLU A 444 35.25 -16.18 -21.91
CA GLU A 444 35.68 -17.47 -21.33
C GLU A 444 35.48 -17.41 -19.81
N PRO A 445 34.77 -18.38 -19.20
CA PRO A 445 34.39 -18.30 -17.79
C PRO A 445 35.63 -18.31 -16.89
N ALA A 446 35.99 -17.14 -16.37
CA ALA A 446 36.98 -17.01 -15.32
C ALA A 446 36.35 -17.46 -14.00
N SER A 447 36.46 -18.76 -13.72
CA SER A 447 35.97 -19.47 -12.53
C SER A 447 34.45 -19.71 -12.47
N LEU A 448 34.06 -20.99 -12.53
CA LEU A 448 32.72 -21.51 -12.21
C LEU A 448 32.66 -22.07 -10.78
N GLY A 449 33.50 -21.54 -9.88
CA GLY A 449 33.78 -22.15 -8.56
C GLY A 449 33.09 -21.48 -7.37
N THR A 450 32.29 -20.42 -7.59
CA THR A 450 31.63 -19.66 -6.53
C THR A 450 30.15 -19.50 -6.86
N ASP A 451 29.27 -19.53 -5.84
CA ASP A 451 27.83 -19.26 -5.96
C ASP A 451 27.50 -17.88 -6.58
N THR A 452 28.51 -17.06 -6.84
CA THR A 452 28.42 -15.72 -7.46
C THR A 452 29.27 -15.67 -8.71
N LEU A 453 28.72 -15.10 -9.78
CA LEU A 453 29.40 -14.87 -11.06
C LEU A 453 29.96 -13.44 -11.07
N ILE A 454 31.19 -13.27 -11.57
CA ILE A 454 31.83 -11.96 -11.69
C ILE A 454 32.04 -11.66 -13.18
N LEU A 455 31.45 -10.55 -13.63
CA LEU A 455 31.66 -9.99 -14.97
C LEU A 455 32.75 -8.91 -14.84
N PRO A 456 33.99 -9.16 -15.31
CA PRO A 456 35.14 -8.33 -14.97
C PRO A 456 35.21 -7.02 -15.77
N THR A 457 34.54 -6.95 -16.93
CA THR A 457 34.70 -5.86 -17.90
C THR A 457 33.40 -5.12 -18.15
N ALA A 458 33.53 -3.85 -18.53
CA ALA A 458 32.44 -3.07 -19.10
C ALA A 458 32.01 -3.68 -20.44
N GLY A 459 30.72 -3.64 -20.73
CA GLY A 459 30.17 -4.12 -21.99
C GLY A 459 28.76 -4.67 -21.84
N ARG A 460 28.29 -5.27 -22.93
CA ARG A 460 27.03 -5.99 -22.97
C ARG A 460 27.30 -7.47 -22.77
N HIS A 461 26.80 -8.04 -21.69
CA HIS A 461 26.95 -9.45 -21.34
C HIS A 461 25.62 -10.17 -21.53
N VAL A 462 25.64 -11.34 -22.18
CA VAL A 462 24.46 -12.21 -22.32
C VAL A 462 24.72 -13.51 -21.58
N LEU A 463 24.01 -13.72 -20.49
CA LEU A 463 24.09 -14.91 -19.68
C LEU A 463 22.94 -15.84 -20.07
N ARG A 464 23.26 -17.09 -20.36
CA ARG A 464 22.29 -18.14 -20.67
C ARG A 464 22.21 -19.10 -19.49
N PHE A 465 21.01 -19.32 -18.99
CA PHE A 465 20.67 -20.26 -17.96
C PHE A 465 19.77 -21.35 -18.53
N SER A 466 19.71 -22.50 -17.85
CA SER A 466 18.67 -23.48 -18.10
C SER A 466 17.30 -22.80 -17.94
N PRO A 467 16.39 -22.94 -18.91
CA PRO A 467 15.02 -22.42 -18.77
C PRO A 467 14.40 -22.97 -17.48
N SER A 468 13.65 -22.13 -16.76
CA SER A 468 12.91 -22.62 -15.59
C SER A 468 11.87 -23.63 -16.05
N PRO A 469 11.89 -24.90 -15.58
CA PRO A 469 10.91 -25.91 -15.96
C PRO A 469 9.51 -25.65 -15.39
N ALA A 470 9.34 -24.63 -14.54
CA ALA A 470 8.08 -24.25 -13.91
C ALA A 470 7.84 -22.74 -14.03
N LEU A 471 7.06 -22.34 -15.04
CA LEU A 471 6.45 -21.00 -15.15
C LEU A 471 5.03 -21.11 -15.68
#